data_AF-A0A7V9V9N9-F1
#
_entry.id   AF-A0A7V9V9N9-F1
#
_cell.length_a   1.000
_cell.length_b   1.000
_cell.length_c   1.000
_cell.angle_alpha   90.00
_cell.angle_beta   90.00
_cell.angle_gamma   90.00
#
_symmetry.space_group_name_H-M   'P 1'
#
loop_
_entity.id
_entity.type
_entity.pdbx_description
1 polymer ?
#
loop_
_entity_poly.entity_id
_entity_poly.type
_entity_poly.pdbx_seq_one_letter_code
_entity_poly.pdbx_strand_id
1 'polypeptide(L)'
;METCSALDFGEMSRVVAGEARRHGLVAPSFRSPPRLKGVTRTVRRYPNGQWLVSVRCRGRSVADVAADMVDGVLMANGLEGTAAEGWRITLRAACLHEQRPAA
;
A
#
# COMPACT_ATOMS: atom_id res chain seq x y z
N MET A 1 20.11 -3.18 1.20
CA MET A 1 18.67 -2.87 1.33
C MET A 1 17.91 -4.10 0.87
N GLU A 2 17.15 -4.72 1.77
CA GLU A 2 16.32 -5.87 1.40
C GLU A 2 15.26 -5.43 0.39
N THR A 3 15.21 -6.13 -0.74
CA THR A 3 14.26 -5.87 -1.81
C THR A 3 12.93 -6.53 -1.50
N CYS A 4 11.81 -5.85 -1.80
CA CYS A 4 10.47 -6.39 -1.60
C CYS A 4 10.26 -7.64 -2.47
N SER A 5 10.12 -8.79 -1.83
CA SER A 5 9.73 -10.05 -2.43
C SER A 5 8.23 -10.08 -2.75
N ALA A 6 7.78 -11.13 -3.46
CA ALA A 6 6.35 -11.34 -3.68
C ALA A 6 5.60 -11.74 -2.40
N LEU A 7 6.29 -12.39 -1.45
CA LEU A 7 5.74 -12.75 -0.15
C LEU A 7 5.50 -11.49 0.68
N ASP A 8 6.52 -10.63 0.80
CA ASP A 8 6.43 -9.34 1.49
C ASP A 8 5.28 -8.51 0.91
N PHE A 9 5.19 -8.44 -0.44
CA PHE A 9 4.10 -7.73 -1.10
C PHE A 9 2.72 -8.27 -0.70
N GLY A 10 2.56 -9.60 -0.69
CA GLY A 10 1.30 -10.25 -0.33
C GLY A 10 0.91 -10.03 1.13
N GLU A 11 1.89 -10.06 2.03
CA GLU A 11 1.72 -9.80 3.46
C GLU A 11 1.35 -8.34 3.73
N MET A 12 2.17 -7.40 3.25
CA MET A 12 1.90 -5.96 3.35
C MET A 12 0.53 -5.59 2.77
N SER A 13 0.15 -6.18 1.63
CA SER A 13 -1.16 -5.96 1.02
C SER A 13 -2.32 -6.35 1.95
N ARG A 14 -2.18 -7.48 2.67
CA ARG A 14 -3.19 -7.95 3.62
C ARG A 14 -3.24 -7.04 4.84
N VAL A 15 -2.09 -6.68 5.41
CA VAL A 15 -1.99 -5.82 6.60
C VAL A 15 -2.57 -4.44 6.32
N VAL A 16 -2.11 -3.76 5.26
CA VAL A 16 -2.60 -2.41 4.91
C VAL A 16 -4.09 -2.42 4.61
N ALA A 17 -4.58 -3.40 3.84
CA ALA A 17 -5.99 -3.49 3.51
C ALA A 17 -6.85 -3.87 4.73
N GLY A 18 -6.33 -4.71 5.63
CA GLY A 18 -6.98 -5.10 6.88
C GLY A 18 -7.13 -3.91 7.82
N GLU A 19 -6.03 -3.20 8.06
CA GLU A 19 -6.01 -2.02 8.93
C GLU A 19 -6.88 -0.89 8.39
N ALA A 20 -6.84 -0.63 7.08
CA ALA A 20 -7.74 0.34 6.45
C ALA A 20 -9.21 -0.01 6.72
N ARG A 21 -9.62 -1.28 6.50
CA ARG A 21 -11.00 -1.73 6.77
C ARG A 21 -11.37 -1.63 8.24
N ARG A 22 -10.45 -2.01 9.15
CA ARG A 22 -10.66 -1.95 10.60
C ARG A 22 -10.99 -0.53 11.07
N HIS A 23 -10.50 0.46 10.34
CA HIS A 23 -10.74 1.87 10.59
C HIS A 23 -11.83 2.51 9.72
N GLY A 24 -12.59 1.71 8.96
CA GLY A 24 -13.69 2.21 8.11
C GLY A 24 -13.24 2.91 6.83
N LEU A 25 -11.96 2.81 6.46
CA LEU A 25 -11.44 3.35 5.21
C LEU A 25 -11.72 2.41 4.03
N VAL A 26 -11.83 2.98 2.84
CA VAL A 26 -11.81 2.24 1.59
C VAL A 26 -10.45 1.57 1.43
N ALA A 27 -10.45 0.23 1.42
CA ALA A 27 -9.27 -0.57 1.15
C ALA A 27 -9.18 -0.93 -0.34
N PRO A 28 -8.19 -0.40 -1.08
CA PRO A 28 -7.99 -0.76 -2.47
C PRO A 28 -7.54 -2.21 -2.63
N SER A 29 -7.75 -2.76 -3.82
CA SER A 29 -7.05 -3.97 -4.24
C SER A 29 -5.61 -3.62 -4.58
N PHE A 30 -4.66 -4.47 -4.17
CA PHE A 30 -3.24 -4.29 -4.48
C PHE A 30 -2.78 -5.30 -5.54
N ARG A 31 -1.97 -4.85 -6.51
CA ARG A 31 -1.33 -5.71 -7.52
C ARG A 31 0.13 -5.31 -7.77
N SER A 32 0.90 -6.23 -8.32
CA SER A 32 2.28 -6.00 -8.77
C SER A 32 2.56 -6.85 -10.01
N PRO A 33 3.26 -6.33 -11.04
CA PRO A 33 3.64 -4.93 -11.26
C PRO A 33 2.50 -4.08 -11.88
N PRO A 34 2.68 -2.75 -12.02
CA PRO A 34 1.82 -1.94 -12.87
C PRO A 34 1.88 -2.38 -14.34
N ARG A 35 0.76 -2.22 -15.07
CA ARG A 35 0.71 -2.52 -16.52
C ARG A 35 1.43 -1.47 -17.37
N LEU A 36 1.47 -0.23 -16.88
CA LEU A 36 2.19 0.86 -17.53
C LEU A 36 3.70 0.68 -17.29
N LYS A 37 4.50 0.71 -18.36
CA LYS A 37 5.96 0.54 -18.27
C LYS A 37 6.62 1.78 -17.66
N GLY A 38 7.72 1.58 -16.93
CA GLY A 38 8.55 2.66 -16.37
C GLY A 38 8.04 3.28 -15.06
N VAL A 39 6.75 3.17 -14.75
CA VAL A 39 6.18 3.76 -13.52
C VAL A 39 6.40 2.87 -12.30
N THR A 40 6.39 3.50 -11.12
CA THR A 40 6.53 2.84 -9.82
C THR A 40 5.18 2.44 -9.23
N ARG A 41 4.13 3.24 -9.49
CA ARG A 41 2.78 3.06 -8.96
C ARG A 41 1.75 3.53 -9.98
N THR A 42 0.62 2.83 -10.05
CA THR A 42 -0.60 3.30 -10.74
C THR A 42 -1.80 3.16 -9.83
N VAL A 43 -2.71 4.13 -9.89
CA VAL A 43 -3.99 4.08 -9.19
C VAL A 43 -5.12 4.14 -10.21
N ARG A 44 -6.10 3.26 -10.05
CA ARG A 44 -7.29 3.22 -10.90
C ARG A 44 -8.54 3.15 -10.04
N ARG A 45 -9.46 4.08 -10.30
CA ARG A 45 -10.83 4.05 -9.79
C ARG A 45 -11.73 3.38 -10.83
N TYR A 46 -12.55 2.43 -10.40
CA TYR A 46 -13.56 1.79 -11.23
C TYR A 46 -14.93 2.46 -11.03
N PRO A 47 -15.83 2.42 -12.03
CA PRO A 47 -17.18 2.98 -11.90
C PRO A 47 -18.01 2.39 -10.76
N ASN A 48 -17.74 1.14 -10.37
CA ASN A 48 -18.40 0.45 -9.26
C ASN A 48 -17.86 0.85 -7.87
N GLY A 49 -17.05 1.91 -7.78
CA GLY A 49 -16.47 2.40 -6.53
C GLY A 49 -15.23 1.64 -6.05
N GLN A 50 -14.80 0.59 -6.74
CA GLN A 50 -13.57 -0.12 -6.38
C GLN A 50 -12.32 0.67 -6.77
N TRP A 51 -11.28 0.52 -5.97
CA TRP A 51 -9.96 1.10 -6.25
C TRP A 51 -8.92 -0.01 -6.43
N LEU A 52 -8.04 0.17 -7.42
CA LEU A 52 -6.89 -0.69 -7.66
C LEU A 52 -5.62 0.14 -7.60
N VAL A 53 -4.69 -0.31 -6.76
CA VAL A 53 -3.34 0.24 -6.66
C VAL A 53 -2.39 -0.84 -7.15
N SER A 54 -1.63 -0.55 -8.20
CA SER A 54 -0.55 -1.43 -8.64
C SER A 54 0.80 -0.80 -8.31
N VAL A 55 1.70 -1.56 -7.71
CA VAL A 55 3.02 -1.09 -7.25
C VAL A 55 4.12 -1.97 -7.82
N ARG A 56 5.27 -1.38 -8.16
CA ARG A 56 6.45 -2.10 -8.63
C ARG A 56 7.30 -2.56 -7.44
N CYS A 57 7.47 -3.87 -7.26
CA CYS A 57 8.36 -4.42 -6.22
C CYS A 57 9.82 -4.57 -6.66
N ARG A 58 10.06 -4.91 -7.94
CA ARG A 58 11.41 -5.21 -8.44
C ARG A 58 12.35 -4.00 -8.25
N GLY A 59 13.47 -4.24 -7.56
CA GLY A 59 14.50 -3.24 -7.29
C GLY A 59 14.07 -2.15 -6.28
N ARG A 60 13.04 -2.41 -5.48
CA ARG A 60 12.49 -1.48 -4.49
C ARG A 60 12.57 -2.11 -3.11
N SER A 61 12.79 -1.29 -2.09
CA SER A 61 12.74 -1.77 -0.71
C SER A 61 11.30 -2.05 -0.27
N VAL A 62 11.15 -2.86 0.78
CA VAL A 62 9.87 -3.03 1.49
C VAL A 62 9.28 -1.67 1.87
N ALA A 63 10.08 -0.77 2.47
CA ALA A 63 9.63 0.54 2.90
C ALA A 63 9.07 1.39 1.75
N ASP A 64 9.72 1.37 0.59
CA ASP A 64 9.26 2.10 -0.61
C ASP A 64 7.96 1.52 -1.19
N VAL A 65 7.75 0.21 -1.07
CA VAL A 65 6.53 -0.45 -1.54
C VAL A 65 5.38 -0.21 -0.56
N ALA A 66 5.63 -0.30 0.74
CA ALA A 66 4.68 0.03 1.79
C ALA A 66 4.21 1.49 1.68
N ALA A 67 5.15 2.41 1.44
CA ALA A 67 4.88 3.81 1.14
C ALA A 67 3.84 3.98 0.01
N ASP A 68 4.09 3.28 -1.10
CA ASP A 68 3.24 3.33 -2.29
C ASP A 68 1.85 2.73 -2.05
N MET A 69 1.75 1.66 -1.26
CA MET A 69 0.46 1.07 -0.87
C MET A 69 -0.35 2.03 0.01
N VAL A 70 0.29 2.62 1.02
CA VAL A 70 -0.36 3.53 1.97
C VAL A 70 -0.86 4.79 1.27
N ASP A 71 -0.05 5.43 0.43
CA ASP A 71 -0.50 6.57 -0.37
C ASP A 71 -1.69 6.20 -1.28
N GLY A 72 -1.73 4.94 -1.76
CA GLY A 72 -2.87 4.38 -2.47
C GLY A 72 -4.17 4.39 -1.66
N VAL A 73 -4.09 4.05 -0.36
CA VAL A 73 -5.22 4.15 0.57
C VAL A 73 -5.63 5.61 0.77
N LEU A 74 -4.66 6.51 0.98
CA LEU A 74 -4.95 7.93 1.19
C LEU A 74 -5.69 8.54 0.00
N MET A 75 -5.22 8.27 -1.23
CA MET A 75 -5.87 8.71 -2.46
C MET A 75 -7.28 8.12 -2.63
N ALA A 76 -7.48 6.84 -2.31
CA ALA A 76 -8.79 6.20 -2.43
C ALA A 76 -9.83 6.78 -1.47
N ASN A 77 -9.38 7.43 -0.38
CA ASN A 77 -10.21 8.03 0.65
C ASN A 77 -10.23 9.56 0.61
N GLY A 78 -9.55 10.19 -0.36
CA GLY A 78 -9.47 11.66 -0.45
C GLY A 78 -8.84 12.31 0.78
N LEU A 79 -7.90 11.62 1.45
CA LEU A 79 -7.25 12.11 2.65
C LEU A 79 -6.11 13.06 2.28
N GLU A 80 -6.11 14.26 2.88
CA GLU A 80 -5.13 15.32 2.63
C GLU A 80 -4.63 15.96 3.93
N GLY A 81 -3.55 16.75 3.83
CA GLY A 81 -2.99 17.52 4.95
C GLY A 81 -2.67 16.69 6.19
N THR A 82 -3.03 17.21 7.37
CA THR A 82 -2.76 16.57 8.67
C THR A 82 -3.44 15.20 8.81
N ALA A 83 -4.65 15.03 8.25
CA ALA A 83 -5.35 13.76 8.28
C ALA A 83 -4.59 12.68 7.49
N ALA A 84 -4.08 13.03 6.30
CA ALA A 84 -3.24 12.15 5.51
C ALA A 84 -1.97 11.74 6.25
N GLU A 85 -1.33 12.68 6.96
CA GLU A 85 -0.09 12.40 7.70
C GLU A 85 -0.32 11.43 8.86
N GLY A 86 -1.39 11.63 9.64
CA GLY A 86 -1.75 10.70 10.71
C GLY A 86 -1.97 9.27 10.19
N TRP A 87 -2.74 9.14 9.10
CA TRP A 87 -2.96 7.83 8.48
C TRP A 87 -1.71 7.23 7.84
N ARG A 88 -0.81 8.06 7.30
CA ARG A 88 0.48 7.59 6.77
C ARG A 88 1.31 6.93 7.85
N ILE A 89 1.40 7.56 9.03
CA ILE A 89 2.13 7.02 10.17
C ILE A 89 1.50 5.72 10.63
N THR A 90 0.18 5.71 10.89
CA THR A 90 -0.54 4.54 11.39
C THR A 90 -0.41 3.33 10.46
N LEU A 91 -0.71 3.50 9.17
CA LEU A 91 -0.72 2.37 8.23
C LEU A 91 0.68 1.87 7.90
N ARG A 92 1.69 2.76 7.83
CA ARG A 92 3.09 2.34 7.64
C ARG A 92 3.63 1.60 8.86
N ALA A 93 3.31 2.06 10.06
CA ALA A 93 3.74 1.40 11.30
C ALA A 93 3.20 -0.03 11.38
N ALA A 94 1.92 -0.23 11.09
CA ALA A 94 1.33 -1.57 11.05
C ALA A 94 2.01 -2.46 10.00
N CYS A 95 2.20 -1.96 8.79
CA CYS A 95 2.83 -2.69 7.69
C CYS A 95 4.27 -3.15 8.01
N LEU A 96 5.08 -2.25 8.59
CA LEU A 96 6.50 -2.52 8.88
C LEU A 96 6.71 -3.32 10.17
N HIS A 97 5.76 -3.27 11.12
CA HIS A 97 5.83 -4.07 12.34
C HIS A 97 5.74 -5.57 12.04
N GLU A 98 4.82 -5.93 11.15
CA GLU A 98 4.53 -7.31 10.71
C GLU A 98 5.67 -7.88 9.86
N GLN A 99 6.39 -7.04 9.11
CA GLN A 99 7.51 -7.50 8.27
C GLN A 99 8.78 -7.83 9.07
N ARG A 100 8.83 -7.53 10.37
CA ARG A 100 9.98 -7.93 11.19
C ARG A 100 9.95 -9.45 11.36
N PRO A 101 11.01 -10.18 11.00
CA PRO A 101 11.02 -11.63 11.18
C PRO A 101 10.81 -11.95 12.66
N ALA A 102 10.00 -12.97 12.94
CA ALA A 102 9.99 -13.61 14.24
C ALA A 102 11.42 -14.07 14.53
N ALA A 103 12.01 -13.51 15.60
CA ALA A 103 13.38 -13.80 16.02
C ALA A 103 13.56 -15.28 16.41
#